data_AF-A0A9D9H289-F1
#
_entry.id   AF-A0A9D9H289-F1
#
_cell.length_a   1.000
_cell.length_b   1.000
_cell.length_c   1.000
_cell.angle_alpha   90.00
_cell.angle_beta   90.00
_cell.angle_gamma   90.00
#
_symmetry.space_group_name_H-M   'P 1'
#
loop_
_entity.id
_entity.type
_entity.pdbx_description
1 polymer ?
#
loop_
_entity_poly.entity_id
_entity_poly.type
_entity_poly.pdbx_seq_one_letter_code
_entity_poly.pdbx_strand_id
1 'polypeptide(L)'
;MLPLVENDSWLWPVAEKIERRHEDYLRTRSWIEQEWGSLYDFASAYQYFGLHYEADTDEWVFREWLPHARHVFLIGDFNAWDLTSHALHRIEDGVWEIRMKAKDVPGLGHRTRYKMYVHDGNGRWAMRMPAYTFYAVQDPQSKDFQAEVWMPGAEEAFRWGDAEASFKAPDFSKQTPLIYEAHVGMAQEKEGVGTYAEFTANVLPRIKKAGYNVLQLMGIAEHPYYGSFGYHVSNFFAPSSRFGTPDDLKALIREAHRMGISVVMDVVHAHFVENENEGLNRLDGSDDLYSYGGEAGTHPYWRSRMFNFSRNEVRRFLLSNLRYWMEEFHFDGFRFDGVTAMIYFHRGYVDYFGSYQNYFGDKVDCNALIYLSLANDLVAAMRPGVHLSIAEEVSGMPGMTASTASGGIGFDYRLAMGIPDYWIKLLKERKDEDWVMAELWSTVNDRLAAVPQIAYAESHDQALVGDQTLAFRLMGAEMYTNMSVLCPSTVVDRGMALHKMIRLFTLFVGAEGGGY
;
A
#
# COMPACT_ATOMS: atom_id res chain seq x y z
N MET A 1 21.76 23.28 -11.76
CA MET A 1 20.55 23.45 -10.94
C MET A 1 19.52 22.49 -11.51
N LEU A 2 18.78 21.78 -10.65
CA LEU A 2 17.77 20.82 -11.11
C LEU A 2 16.52 21.54 -11.62
N PRO A 3 15.81 21.02 -12.66
CA PRO A 3 14.62 21.68 -13.20
C PRO A 3 13.54 22.01 -12.16
N LEU A 4 13.37 21.16 -11.13
CA LEU A 4 12.46 21.44 -10.02
C LEU A 4 12.78 22.77 -9.30
N VAL A 5 14.07 23.03 -9.06
CA VAL A 5 14.56 24.24 -8.38
C VAL A 5 14.55 25.45 -9.31
N GLU A 6 14.83 25.24 -10.60
CA GLU A 6 14.76 26.30 -11.61
C GLU A 6 13.33 26.83 -11.79
N ASN A 7 12.35 25.94 -11.73
CA ASN A 7 10.94 26.27 -11.97
C ASN A 7 10.21 26.84 -10.74
N ASP A 8 10.76 26.69 -9.53
CA ASP A 8 10.21 27.28 -8.30
C ASP A 8 11.30 28.05 -7.53
N SER A 9 11.28 29.38 -7.68
CA SER A 9 12.26 30.26 -7.04
C SER A 9 12.24 30.22 -5.52
N TRP A 10 11.14 29.76 -4.93
CA TRP A 10 11.04 29.65 -3.48
C TRP A 10 11.80 28.43 -2.93
N LEU A 11 12.21 27.49 -3.80
CA LEU A 11 13.09 26.38 -3.45
C LEU A 11 14.57 26.77 -3.41
N TRP A 12 14.96 27.95 -3.90
CA TRP A 12 16.35 28.40 -3.93
C TRP A 12 17.06 28.35 -2.56
N PRO A 13 16.43 28.72 -1.43
CA PRO A 13 17.07 28.62 -0.12
C PRO A 13 17.39 27.19 0.33
N VAL A 14 16.78 26.18 -0.30
CA VAL A 14 16.95 24.75 0.03
C VAL A 14 17.51 23.94 -1.15
N ALA A 15 17.95 24.62 -2.22
CA ALA A 15 18.42 24.01 -3.46
C ALA A 15 19.52 22.95 -3.24
N GLU A 16 20.53 23.27 -2.41
CA GLU A 16 21.64 22.36 -2.11
C GLU A 16 21.16 21.04 -1.48
N LYS A 17 20.11 21.08 -0.64
CA LYS A 17 19.55 19.88 -0.03
C LYS A 17 18.81 19.00 -1.05
N ILE A 18 18.10 19.63 -1.99
CA ILE A 18 17.42 18.95 -3.10
C ILE A 18 18.44 18.31 -4.04
N GLU A 19 19.50 19.04 -4.40
CA GLU A 19 20.59 18.56 -5.26
C GLU A 19 21.33 17.38 -4.61
N ARG A 20 21.73 17.51 -3.34
CA ARG A 20 22.38 16.43 -2.60
C ARG A 20 21.52 15.17 -2.52
N ARG A 21 20.22 15.30 -2.22
CA ARG A 21 19.29 14.16 -2.22
C ARG A 21 19.25 13.49 -3.59
N HIS A 22 19.19 14.27 -4.66
CA HIS A 22 19.14 13.74 -6.01
C HIS A 22 20.45 13.01 -6.38
N GLU A 23 21.61 13.53 -5.99
CA GLU A 23 22.91 12.86 -6.13
C GLU A 23 22.95 11.52 -5.38
N ASP A 24 22.44 11.45 -4.16
CA ASP A 24 22.38 10.21 -3.37
C ASP A 24 21.40 9.19 -3.99
N TYR A 25 20.28 9.65 -4.57
CA TYR A 25 19.38 8.82 -5.36
C TYR A 25 20.09 8.26 -6.62
N LEU A 26 20.77 9.10 -7.40
CA LEU A 26 21.50 8.67 -8.59
C LEU A 26 22.62 7.69 -8.22
N ARG A 27 23.35 7.93 -7.13
CA ARG A 27 24.39 7.00 -6.65
C ARG A 27 23.80 5.64 -6.28
N THR A 28 22.65 5.63 -5.60
CA THR A 28 21.95 4.40 -5.22
C THR A 28 21.48 3.65 -6.48
N ARG A 29 20.90 4.36 -7.44
CA ARG A 29 20.46 3.79 -8.72
C ARG A 29 21.63 3.21 -9.52
N SER A 30 22.74 3.93 -9.65
CA SER A 30 23.92 3.44 -10.35
C SER A 30 24.53 2.20 -9.68
N TRP A 31 24.55 2.15 -8.34
CA TRP A 31 24.97 0.95 -7.62
C TRP A 31 24.05 -0.23 -7.92
N ILE A 32 22.72 -0.03 -7.93
CA ILE A 32 21.75 -1.07 -8.31
C ILE A 32 22.02 -1.56 -9.74
N GLU A 33 22.18 -0.65 -10.70
CA GLU A 33 22.46 -1.00 -12.11
C GLU A 33 23.78 -1.76 -12.27
N GLN A 34 24.81 -1.45 -11.47
CA GLN A 34 26.11 -2.11 -11.52
C GLN A 34 26.09 -3.53 -10.90
N GLU A 35 25.48 -3.69 -9.73
CA GLU A 35 25.50 -4.96 -8.99
C GLU A 35 24.39 -5.92 -9.44
N TRP A 36 23.25 -5.41 -9.88
CA TRP A 36 22.06 -6.20 -10.21
C TRP A 36 21.68 -6.11 -11.69
N GLY A 37 22.34 -5.27 -12.48
CA GLY A 37 22.03 -5.05 -13.90
C GLY A 37 20.87 -4.09 -14.13
N SER A 38 19.81 -4.16 -13.32
CA SER A 38 18.67 -3.23 -13.40
C SER A 38 17.92 -3.10 -12.08
N LEU A 39 17.12 -2.03 -11.97
CA LEU A 39 16.19 -1.84 -10.85
C LEU A 39 15.12 -2.96 -10.78
N TYR A 40 14.70 -3.46 -11.94
CA TYR A 40 13.77 -4.56 -12.05
C TYR A 40 14.37 -5.87 -11.48
N ASP A 41 15.62 -6.17 -11.82
CA ASP A 41 16.34 -7.34 -11.32
C ASP A 41 16.67 -7.21 -9.83
N PHE A 42 16.97 -6.02 -9.34
CA PHE A 42 17.08 -5.77 -7.89
C PHE A 42 15.79 -6.11 -7.15
N ALA A 43 14.64 -5.73 -7.73
CA ALA A 43 13.30 -6.01 -7.22
C ALA A 43 12.85 -7.49 -7.35
N SER A 44 13.76 -8.44 -7.51
CA SER A 44 13.46 -9.88 -7.65
C SER A 44 13.54 -10.69 -6.33
N ALA A 45 13.66 -10.04 -5.16
CA ALA A 45 13.97 -10.75 -3.91
C ALA A 45 12.94 -11.83 -3.57
N TYR A 46 11.67 -11.63 -3.95
CA TYR A 46 10.59 -12.60 -3.76
C TYR A 46 10.78 -13.91 -4.55
N GLN A 47 11.58 -13.90 -5.62
CA GLN A 47 11.92 -15.10 -6.40
C GLN A 47 13.05 -15.90 -5.75
N TYR A 48 13.78 -15.30 -4.80
CA TYR A 48 14.91 -15.90 -4.11
C TYR A 48 14.58 -16.32 -2.67
N PHE A 49 13.90 -15.44 -1.93
CA PHE A 49 13.47 -15.63 -0.55
C PHE A 49 12.05 -16.20 -0.45
N GLY A 50 11.74 -16.85 0.67
CA GLY A 50 10.52 -17.62 0.84
C GLY A 50 10.71 -19.09 0.46
N LEU A 51 9.60 -19.82 0.33
CA LEU A 51 9.61 -21.25 -0.02
C LEU A 51 9.30 -21.42 -1.51
N HIS A 52 10.21 -22.04 -2.24
CA HIS A 52 10.13 -22.26 -3.69
C HIS A 52 10.31 -23.74 -4.03
N TYR A 53 9.63 -24.20 -5.07
CA TYR A 53 9.88 -25.52 -5.67
C TYR A 53 10.72 -25.36 -6.93
N GLU A 54 11.93 -25.92 -6.94
CA GLU A 54 12.85 -25.96 -8.08
C GLU A 54 12.63 -27.25 -8.88
N ALA A 55 11.86 -27.17 -9.97
CA ALA A 55 11.49 -28.34 -10.79
C ALA A 55 12.69 -29.04 -11.44
N ASP A 56 13.75 -28.30 -11.79
CA ASP A 56 14.95 -28.85 -12.45
C ASP A 56 15.75 -29.79 -11.53
N THR A 57 15.72 -29.54 -10.22
CA THR A 57 16.46 -30.30 -9.21
C THR A 57 15.57 -31.22 -8.36
N ASP A 58 14.24 -31.11 -8.54
CA ASP A 58 13.21 -31.75 -7.71
C ASP A 58 13.40 -31.45 -6.21
N GLU A 59 13.62 -30.17 -5.89
CA GLU A 59 13.89 -29.67 -4.55
C GLU A 59 12.92 -28.58 -4.13
N TRP A 60 12.54 -28.61 -2.85
CA TRP A 60 12.03 -27.44 -2.14
C TRP A 60 13.20 -26.66 -1.56
N VAL A 61 13.23 -25.36 -1.82
CA VAL A 61 14.26 -24.46 -1.31
C VAL A 61 13.60 -23.34 -0.53
N PHE A 62 14.01 -23.20 0.73
CA PHE A 62 13.55 -22.12 1.58
C PHE A 62 14.71 -21.22 1.96
N ARG A 63 14.52 -19.90 1.84
CA ARG A 63 15.50 -18.89 2.24
C ARG A 63 14.88 -17.76 3.05
N GLU A 64 15.61 -17.29 4.06
CA GLU A 64 15.23 -16.13 4.87
C GLU A 64 16.45 -15.29 5.29
N TRP A 65 16.29 -13.98 5.37
CA TRP A 65 17.33 -13.07 5.86
C TRP A 65 17.24 -12.86 7.38
N LEU A 66 18.13 -13.50 8.14
CA LEU A 66 18.14 -13.50 9.61
C LEU A 66 19.58 -13.39 10.16
N PRO A 67 20.27 -12.25 9.94
CA PRO A 67 21.70 -12.10 10.23
C PRO A 67 22.04 -12.29 11.73
N HIS A 68 21.11 -12.02 12.65
CA HIS A 68 21.33 -12.16 14.09
C HIS A 68 20.80 -13.48 14.69
N ALA A 69 20.12 -14.32 13.90
CA ALA A 69 19.66 -15.62 14.38
C ALA A 69 20.83 -16.57 14.67
N ARG A 70 20.65 -17.44 15.66
CA ARG A 70 21.62 -18.47 16.06
C ARG A 70 21.32 -19.83 15.45
N HIS A 71 20.04 -20.18 15.37
CA HIS A 71 19.53 -21.39 14.74
C HIS A 71 18.16 -21.11 14.14
N VAL A 72 17.88 -21.73 13.00
CA VAL A 72 16.58 -21.59 12.32
C VAL A 72 16.17 -22.97 11.82
N PHE A 73 14.90 -23.32 12.02
CA PHE A 73 14.31 -24.57 11.52
C PHE A 73 13.05 -24.24 10.72
N LEU A 74 12.81 -25.00 9.65
CA LEU A 74 11.54 -24.98 8.95
C LEU A 74 10.61 -26.02 9.59
N ILE A 75 9.41 -25.60 9.97
CA ILE A 75 8.43 -26.46 10.64
C ILE A 75 7.10 -26.39 9.92
N GLY A 76 6.31 -27.47 9.92
CA GLY A 76 5.00 -27.44 9.30
C GLY A 76 4.31 -28.79 9.26
N ASP A 77 3.18 -28.86 8.57
CA ASP A 77 2.40 -30.08 8.45
C ASP A 77 3.23 -31.25 7.88
N PHE A 78 4.14 -30.95 6.94
CA PHE A 78 5.00 -31.95 6.28
C PHE A 78 5.96 -32.69 7.21
N ASN A 79 6.30 -32.11 8.38
CA ASN A 79 7.18 -32.71 9.38
C ASN A 79 6.51 -32.87 10.75
N ALA A 80 5.16 -32.88 10.78
CA ALA A 80 4.37 -32.95 11.99
C ALA A 80 4.73 -31.86 13.03
N TRP A 81 5.14 -30.68 12.56
CA TRP A 81 5.56 -29.55 13.38
C TRP A 81 6.77 -29.85 14.31
N ASP A 82 7.65 -30.78 13.92
CA ASP A 82 8.87 -31.10 14.66
C ASP A 82 9.86 -29.92 14.63
N LEU A 83 10.24 -29.45 15.82
CA LEU A 83 11.03 -28.23 16.02
C LEU A 83 12.54 -28.38 15.73
N THR A 84 13.00 -29.56 15.33
CA THR A 84 14.43 -29.91 15.26
C THR A 84 14.85 -30.58 13.97
N SER A 85 13.91 -31.13 13.21
CA SER A 85 14.17 -32.03 12.09
C SER A 85 14.72 -31.34 10.83
N HIS A 86 14.33 -30.10 10.54
CA HIS A 86 14.65 -29.40 9.29
C HIS A 86 15.43 -28.10 9.56
N ALA A 87 16.66 -28.24 10.04
CA ALA A 87 17.55 -27.12 10.31
C ALA A 87 17.99 -26.42 9.01
N LEU A 88 17.92 -25.09 8.99
CA LEU A 88 18.56 -24.28 7.97
C LEU A 88 20.04 -24.11 8.29
N HIS A 89 20.84 -23.86 7.28
CA HIS A 89 22.25 -23.48 7.41
C HIS A 89 22.45 -22.05 6.93
N ARG A 90 23.34 -21.33 7.59
CA ARG A 90 23.69 -19.96 7.20
C ARG A 90 24.57 -19.98 5.96
N ILE A 91 24.21 -19.16 4.97
CA ILE A 91 24.99 -18.86 3.77
C ILE A 91 25.50 -17.41 3.83
N GLU A 92 25.82 -16.81 2.70
CA GLU A 92 26.37 -15.44 2.63
C GLU A 92 25.35 -14.37 3.08
N ASP A 93 25.86 -13.20 3.47
CA ASP A 93 25.08 -11.99 3.81
C ASP A 93 23.97 -12.14 4.87
N GLY A 94 24.12 -13.12 5.77
CA GLY A 94 23.14 -13.34 6.84
C GLY A 94 21.87 -14.06 6.39
N VAL A 95 21.88 -14.65 5.20
CA VAL A 95 20.79 -15.49 4.71
C VAL A 95 20.92 -16.91 5.27
N TRP A 96 19.78 -17.53 5.55
CA TRP A 96 19.65 -18.93 5.96
C TRP A 96 18.96 -19.71 4.86
N GLU A 97 19.45 -20.92 4.53
CA GLU A 97 18.91 -21.79 3.49
C GLU A 97 18.65 -23.20 4.01
N ILE A 98 17.59 -23.84 3.50
CA ILE A 98 17.46 -25.30 3.49
C ILE A 98 17.00 -25.75 2.10
N ARG A 99 17.62 -26.83 1.59
CA ARG A 99 17.23 -27.54 0.38
C ARG A 99 16.75 -28.93 0.76
N MET A 100 15.57 -29.31 0.31
CA MET A 100 14.93 -30.59 0.65
C MET A 100 14.48 -31.27 -0.64
N LYS A 101 14.92 -32.50 -0.92
CA LYS A 101 14.41 -33.25 -2.07
C LYS A 101 12.92 -33.53 -1.86
N ALA A 102 12.10 -33.38 -2.89
CA ALA A 102 10.65 -33.57 -2.80
C ALA A 102 10.28 -34.96 -2.23
N LYS A 103 11.03 -35.99 -2.61
CA LYS A 103 10.87 -37.36 -2.08
C LYS A 103 11.08 -37.50 -0.57
N ASP A 104 11.86 -36.62 0.05
CA ASP A 104 12.20 -36.67 1.49
C ASP A 104 11.18 -35.89 2.33
N VAL A 105 10.38 -35.03 1.68
CA VAL A 105 9.28 -34.24 2.29
C VAL A 105 7.96 -34.44 1.52
N PRO A 106 7.44 -35.67 1.38
CA PRO A 106 6.29 -35.97 0.52
C PRO A 106 4.98 -35.27 0.94
N GLY A 107 4.92 -34.72 2.16
CA GLY A 107 3.79 -33.92 2.65
C GLY A 107 3.93 -32.40 2.40
N LEU A 108 5.00 -31.94 1.76
CA LEU A 108 5.20 -30.55 1.40
C LEU A 108 4.72 -30.29 -0.03
N GLY A 109 3.62 -29.55 -0.16
CA GLY A 109 2.97 -29.22 -1.42
C GLY A 109 1.89 -28.17 -1.24
N HIS A 110 1.03 -28.01 -2.24
CA HIS A 110 -0.11 -27.07 -2.15
C HIS A 110 -0.92 -27.30 -0.87
N ARG A 111 -1.30 -26.22 -0.19
CA ARG A 111 -2.04 -26.19 1.09
C ARG A 111 -1.26 -26.68 2.30
N THR A 112 0.01 -27.07 2.18
CA THR A 112 0.83 -27.38 3.36
C THR A 112 1.08 -26.11 4.16
N ARG A 113 0.80 -26.16 5.46
CA ARG A 113 1.06 -25.03 6.37
C ARG A 113 2.44 -25.14 6.99
N TYR A 114 3.11 -24.01 7.17
CA TYR A 114 4.48 -23.96 7.67
C TYR A 114 4.81 -22.65 8.39
N LYS A 115 5.91 -22.68 9.15
CA LYS A 115 6.54 -21.57 9.87
C LYS A 115 8.05 -21.77 9.99
N MET A 116 8.72 -20.77 10.52
CA MET A 116 10.07 -20.89 11.05
C MET A 116 10.03 -21.09 12.56
N TYR A 117 10.98 -21.86 13.09
CA TYR A 117 11.32 -21.87 14.50
C TYR A 117 12.72 -21.26 14.69
N VAL A 118 12.77 -20.07 15.30
CA VAL A 118 13.96 -19.22 15.33
C VAL A 118 14.50 -19.15 16.76
N HIS A 119 15.79 -19.48 16.91
CA HIS A 119 16.59 -19.08 18.07
C HIS A 119 17.24 -17.74 17.78
N ASP A 120 16.69 -16.70 18.38
CA ASP A 120 17.03 -15.32 18.06
C ASP A 120 18.35 -14.87 18.71
N GLY A 121 18.85 -13.68 18.31
CA GLY A 121 20.10 -13.12 18.81
C GLY A 121 20.11 -12.90 20.34
N ASN A 122 18.93 -12.75 20.96
CA ASN A 122 18.72 -12.54 22.39
C ASN A 122 18.59 -13.85 23.18
N GLY A 123 18.69 -15.00 22.52
CA GLY A 123 18.61 -16.31 23.16
C GLY A 123 17.19 -16.83 23.36
N ARG A 124 16.19 -16.23 22.71
CA ARG A 124 14.79 -16.67 22.78
C ARG A 124 14.46 -17.57 21.59
N TRP A 125 13.67 -18.60 21.86
CA TRP A 125 13.06 -19.44 20.83
C TRP A 125 11.63 -18.99 20.57
N ALA A 126 11.26 -18.87 19.30
CA ALA A 126 9.89 -18.56 18.92
C ALA A 126 9.53 -19.06 17.52
N MET A 127 8.24 -19.34 17.33
CA MET A 127 7.68 -19.56 16.00
C MET A 127 7.47 -18.22 15.30
N ARG A 128 7.85 -18.14 14.03
CA ARG A 128 7.82 -16.92 13.21
C ARG A 128 7.28 -17.22 11.82
N MET A 129 6.51 -16.29 11.28
CA MET A 129 6.14 -16.29 9.87
C MET A 129 7.35 -15.87 9.01
N PRO A 130 7.61 -16.53 7.87
CA PRO A 130 8.56 -16.02 6.88
C PRO A 130 8.17 -14.62 6.40
N ALA A 131 9.17 -13.74 6.19
CA ALA A 131 8.96 -12.40 5.66
C ALA A 131 8.37 -12.43 4.24
N TYR A 132 8.74 -13.44 3.47
CA TYR A 132 8.25 -13.72 2.11
C TYR A 132 7.18 -14.82 2.13
N THR A 133 6.11 -14.59 2.89
CA THR A 133 4.92 -15.44 2.88
C THR A 133 3.98 -15.00 1.77
N PHE A 134 3.66 -15.90 0.82
CA PHE A 134 2.78 -15.62 -0.33
C PHE A 134 1.30 -15.89 -0.09
N TYR A 135 0.97 -16.69 0.92
CA TYR A 135 -0.38 -16.85 1.43
C TYR A 135 -0.32 -17.20 2.91
N ALA A 136 -1.10 -16.50 3.73
CA ALA A 136 -1.11 -16.68 5.17
C ALA A 136 -2.55 -16.98 5.61
N VAL A 137 -2.75 -18.03 6.39
CA VAL A 137 -4.07 -18.45 6.88
C VAL A 137 -4.12 -18.34 8.39
N GLN A 138 -5.26 -17.89 8.92
CA GLN A 138 -5.49 -17.81 10.36
C GLN A 138 -6.21 -19.05 10.86
N ASP A 139 -5.66 -19.71 11.88
CA ASP A 139 -6.38 -20.79 12.57
C ASP A 139 -7.64 -20.23 13.26
N PRO A 140 -8.83 -20.80 13.00
CA PRO A 140 -10.08 -20.26 13.51
C PRO A 140 -10.20 -20.34 15.03
N GLN A 141 -9.47 -21.24 15.70
CA GLN A 141 -9.50 -21.44 17.15
C GLN A 141 -8.38 -20.68 17.87
N SER A 142 -7.12 -20.92 17.52
CA SER A 142 -5.97 -20.29 18.18
C SER A 142 -5.74 -18.85 17.75
N LYS A 143 -6.29 -18.44 16.59
CA LYS A 143 -6.03 -17.16 15.93
C LYS A 143 -4.59 -16.97 15.46
N ASP A 144 -3.79 -18.02 15.53
CA ASP A 144 -2.41 -18.03 15.06
C ASP A 144 -2.39 -18.04 13.53
N PHE A 145 -1.57 -17.19 12.93
CA PHE A 145 -1.36 -17.16 11.49
C PHE A 145 -0.28 -18.15 11.08
N GLN A 146 -0.46 -18.85 9.97
CA GLN A 146 0.50 -19.81 9.41
C GLN A 146 0.69 -19.52 7.93
N ALA A 147 1.90 -19.70 7.41
CA ALA A 147 2.13 -19.62 5.97
C ALA A 147 1.53 -20.88 5.33
N GLU A 148 0.86 -20.73 4.20
CA GLU A 148 0.28 -21.85 3.45
C GLU A 148 0.86 -21.84 2.03
N VAL A 149 1.36 -22.98 1.57
CA VAL A 149 1.93 -23.11 0.23
C VAL A 149 0.83 -22.94 -0.82
N TRP A 150 0.88 -21.85 -1.57
CA TRP A 150 -0.02 -21.58 -2.69
C TRP A 150 0.62 -21.96 -4.03
N MET A 151 0.44 -23.22 -4.43
CA MET A 151 0.96 -23.75 -5.70
C MET A 151 -0.07 -24.74 -6.30
N PRO A 152 -1.25 -24.26 -6.73
CA PRO A 152 -2.28 -25.12 -7.32
C PRO A 152 -1.73 -25.91 -8.52
N GLY A 153 -2.24 -27.13 -8.72
CA GLY A 153 -1.82 -27.98 -9.84
C GLY A 153 -2.22 -27.40 -11.20
N ALA A 154 -1.63 -27.89 -12.30
CA ALA A 154 -1.81 -27.29 -13.64
C ALA A 154 -3.27 -27.17 -14.14
N GLU A 155 -4.18 -28.01 -13.63
CA GLU A 155 -5.62 -27.94 -13.93
C GLU A 155 -6.36 -26.87 -13.11
N GLU A 156 -5.91 -26.60 -11.90
CA GLU A 156 -6.50 -25.65 -10.95
C GLU A 156 -5.81 -24.27 -10.99
N ALA A 157 -4.60 -24.21 -11.52
CA ALA A 157 -3.80 -22.99 -11.60
C ALA A 157 -4.55 -21.89 -12.36
N PHE A 158 -4.61 -20.70 -11.74
CA PHE A 158 -5.24 -19.55 -12.35
C PHE A 158 -4.59 -19.18 -13.69
N ARG A 159 -5.42 -18.86 -14.68
CA ARG A 159 -4.99 -18.42 -16.01
C ARG A 159 -5.57 -17.05 -16.32
N TRP A 160 -4.71 -16.07 -16.55
CA TRP A 160 -5.11 -14.73 -16.96
C TRP A 160 -5.89 -14.72 -18.28
N GLY A 161 -5.50 -15.58 -19.22
CA GLY A 161 -6.17 -15.76 -20.51
C GLY A 161 -6.11 -14.52 -21.41
N ASP A 162 -6.82 -14.56 -22.55
CA ASP A 162 -6.76 -13.50 -23.58
C ASP A 162 -7.27 -12.12 -23.10
N ALA A 163 -8.02 -12.08 -21.99
CA ALA A 163 -8.59 -10.87 -21.43
C ALA A 163 -7.50 -9.83 -21.09
N GLU A 164 -6.38 -10.28 -20.54
CA GLU A 164 -5.25 -9.41 -20.20
C GLU A 164 -4.57 -8.84 -21.45
N ALA A 165 -4.34 -9.68 -22.47
CA ALA A 165 -3.75 -9.24 -23.73
C ALA A 165 -4.59 -8.18 -24.47
N SER A 166 -5.89 -8.13 -24.17
CA SER A 166 -6.83 -7.16 -24.73
C SER A 166 -7.05 -5.92 -23.87
N PHE A 167 -6.60 -5.91 -22.61
CA PHE A 167 -6.80 -4.79 -21.71
C PHE A 167 -5.98 -3.60 -22.18
N LYS A 168 -6.66 -2.47 -22.39
CA LYS A 168 -6.05 -1.19 -22.67
C LYS A 168 -6.30 -0.30 -21.48
N ALA A 169 -5.28 -0.16 -20.64
CA ALA A 169 -5.32 0.78 -19.53
C ALA A 169 -5.66 2.19 -20.05
N PRO A 170 -6.45 2.98 -19.29
CA PRO A 170 -6.70 4.37 -19.63
C PRO A 170 -5.38 5.14 -19.73
N ASP A 171 -5.27 5.97 -20.76
CA ASP A 171 -4.18 6.93 -20.87
C ASP A 171 -4.52 8.13 -19.96
N PHE A 172 -3.97 8.13 -18.74
CA PHE A 172 -4.24 9.18 -17.74
C PHE A 172 -3.64 10.54 -18.10
N SER A 173 -2.80 10.63 -19.13
CA SER A 173 -2.42 11.93 -19.72
C SER A 173 -3.57 12.58 -20.50
N LYS A 174 -4.60 11.82 -20.85
CA LYS A 174 -5.78 12.26 -21.63
C LYS A 174 -7.11 12.09 -20.89
N GLN A 175 -7.16 11.17 -19.93
CA GLN A 175 -8.36 10.84 -19.19
C GLN A 175 -8.15 11.11 -17.70
N THR A 176 -9.12 11.78 -17.08
CA THR A 176 -9.15 11.97 -15.63
C THR A 176 -9.30 10.61 -14.94
N PRO A 177 -8.45 10.26 -13.97
CA PRO A 177 -8.70 9.11 -13.11
C PRO A 177 -9.91 9.43 -12.22
N LEU A 178 -10.97 8.65 -12.41
CA LEU A 178 -12.17 8.62 -11.58
C LEU A 178 -12.08 7.35 -10.74
N ILE A 179 -11.72 7.52 -9.48
CA ILE A 179 -11.32 6.45 -8.57
C ILE A 179 -12.51 6.05 -7.68
N TYR A 180 -12.85 4.77 -7.71
CA TYR A 180 -13.72 4.17 -6.71
C TYR A 180 -12.85 3.50 -5.64
N GLU A 181 -12.75 4.12 -4.46
CA GLU A 181 -12.08 3.53 -3.31
C GLU A 181 -12.96 2.46 -2.66
N ALA A 182 -12.40 1.29 -2.38
CA ALA A 182 -13.14 0.17 -1.83
C ALA A 182 -12.32 -0.72 -0.90
N HIS A 183 -13.01 -1.27 0.10
CA HIS A 183 -12.52 -2.35 0.96
C HIS A 183 -13.41 -3.59 0.77
N VAL A 184 -12.82 -4.69 0.28
CA VAL A 184 -13.52 -5.91 -0.13
C VAL A 184 -14.39 -6.49 1.00
N GLY A 185 -13.80 -6.57 2.20
CA GLY A 185 -14.44 -7.23 3.34
C GLY A 185 -15.71 -6.57 3.87
N MET A 186 -15.96 -5.29 3.56
CA MET A 186 -17.15 -4.57 4.05
C MET A 186 -18.09 -4.13 2.92
N ALA A 187 -17.86 -4.63 1.71
CA ALA A 187 -18.62 -4.22 0.52
C ALA A 187 -19.95 -4.96 0.33
N GLN A 188 -20.36 -5.80 1.30
CA GLN A 188 -21.58 -6.59 1.25
C GLN A 188 -22.63 -6.05 2.21
N GLU A 189 -23.91 -6.29 1.89
CA GLU A 189 -25.04 -5.96 2.77
C GLU A 189 -25.14 -6.91 3.97
N LYS A 190 -24.63 -8.15 3.83
CA LYS A 190 -24.62 -9.13 4.92
C LYS A 190 -23.73 -8.66 6.07
N GLU A 191 -24.13 -8.97 7.30
CA GLU A 191 -23.31 -8.77 8.50
C GLU A 191 -22.17 -9.79 8.56
N GLY A 192 -21.07 -9.50 7.84
CA GLY A 192 -19.89 -10.35 7.83
C GLY A 192 -18.85 -9.90 6.83
N VAL A 193 -17.71 -10.59 6.82
CA VAL A 193 -16.63 -10.29 5.90
C VAL A 193 -17.00 -10.77 4.49
N GLY A 194 -17.00 -9.85 3.53
CA GLY A 194 -17.18 -10.12 2.11
C GLY A 194 -15.97 -10.77 1.46
N THR A 195 -16.19 -11.50 0.37
CA THR A 195 -15.14 -12.18 -0.39
C THR A 195 -14.78 -11.45 -1.69
N TYR A 196 -13.61 -11.75 -2.25
CA TYR A 196 -13.21 -11.26 -3.57
C TYR A 196 -14.24 -11.63 -4.64
N ALA A 197 -14.72 -12.89 -4.65
CA ALA A 197 -15.74 -13.35 -5.59
C ALA A 197 -17.07 -12.58 -5.47
N GLU A 198 -17.52 -12.30 -4.24
CA GLU A 198 -18.72 -11.48 -4.01
C GLU A 198 -18.52 -10.03 -4.46
N PHE A 199 -17.32 -9.46 -4.25
CA PHE A 199 -16.98 -8.13 -4.74
C PHE A 199 -17.04 -8.07 -6.28
N THR A 200 -16.44 -9.06 -6.94
CA THR A 200 -16.46 -9.22 -8.40
C THR A 200 -17.89 -9.28 -8.93
N ALA A 201 -18.75 -10.12 -8.33
CA ALA A 201 -20.11 -10.32 -8.82
C ALA A 201 -21.04 -9.14 -8.53
N ASN A 202 -20.92 -8.52 -7.34
CA ASN A 202 -21.95 -7.61 -6.83
C ASN A 202 -21.54 -6.12 -6.88
N VAL A 203 -20.24 -5.83 -6.87
CA VAL A 203 -19.71 -4.46 -6.69
C VAL A 203 -19.08 -3.93 -7.98
N LEU A 204 -18.25 -4.71 -8.68
CA LEU A 204 -17.65 -4.26 -9.95
C LEU A 204 -18.68 -3.77 -10.99
N PRO A 205 -19.83 -4.46 -11.22
CA PRO A 205 -20.84 -3.94 -12.14
C PRO A 205 -21.41 -2.58 -11.73
N ARG A 206 -21.49 -2.30 -10.41
CA ARG A 206 -21.95 -1.02 -9.89
C ARG A 206 -20.93 0.08 -10.14
N ILE A 207 -19.64 -0.20 -9.89
CA ILE A 207 -18.53 0.71 -10.16
C ILE A 207 -18.52 1.09 -11.64
N LYS A 208 -18.59 0.09 -12.54
CA LYS A 208 -18.62 0.32 -13.98
C LYS A 208 -19.83 1.16 -14.40
N LYS A 209 -21.02 0.82 -13.89
CA LYS A 209 -22.26 1.54 -14.19
C LYS A 209 -22.22 3.00 -13.70
N ALA A 210 -21.55 3.26 -12.59
CA ALA A 210 -21.38 4.61 -12.05
C ALA A 210 -20.38 5.47 -12.85
N GLY A 211 -19.57 4.86 -13.73
CA GLY A 211 -18.70 5.57 -14.66
C GLY A 211 -17.24 5.73 -14.20
N TYR A 212 -16.86 5.09 -13.09
CA TYR A 212 -15.47 5.07 -12.63
C TYR A 212 -14.59 4.24 -13.57
N ASN A 213 -13.34 4.67 -13.75
CA ASN A 213 -12.35 4.02 -14.62
C ASN A 213 -11.14 3.47 -13.83
N VAL A 214 -11.07 3.76 -12.53
CA VAL A 214 -10.07 3.22 -11.61
C VAL A 214 -10.77 2.66 -10.37
N LEU A 215 -10.29 1.52 -9.89
CA LEU A 215 -10.65 0.89 -8.62
C LEU A 215 -9.42 0.95 -7.69
N GLN A 216 -9.54 1.64 -6.55
CA GLN A 216 -8.53 1.62 -5.50
C GLN A 216 -8.93 0.56 -4.46
N LEU A 217 -8.10 -0.48 -4.30
CA LEU A 217 -8.34 -1.57 -3.35
C LEU A 217 -7.51 -1.40 -2.08
N MET A 218 -8.22 -1.26 -0.97
CA MET A 218 -7.65 -1.16 0.37
C MET A 218 -7.58 -2.53 1.07
N GLY A 219 -6.65 -2.65 2.02
CA GLY A 219 -6.55 -3.83 2.90
C GLY A 219 -6.21 -5.14 2.19
N ILE A 220 -5.53 -5.08 1.04
CA ILE A 220 -5.16 -6.27 0.27
C ILE A 220 -4.03 -7.04 0.92
N ALA A 221 -2.94 -6.39 1.34
CA ALA A 221 -1.86 -7.06 2.05
C ALA A 221 -2.34 -7.60 3.41
N GLU A 222 -1.89 -8.80 3.79
CA GLU A 222 -2.41 -9.48 4.97
C GLU A 222 -2.04 -8.75 6.28
N HIS A 223 -3.09 -8.51 7.07
CA HIS A 223 -3.06 -7.72 8.29
C HIS A 223 -3.82 -8.48 9.40
N PRO A 224 -3.24 -8.68 10.59
CA PRO A 224 -3.82 -9.55 11.60
C PRO A 224 -5.00 -8.89 12.32
N TYR A 225 -5.01 -7.56 12.42
CA TYR A 225 -6.07 -6.79 13.02
C TYR A 225 -7.02 -6.22 11.97
N TYR A 226 -8.19 -6.84 11.78
CA TYR A 226 -9.18 -6.40 10.78
C TYR A 226 -9.64 -4.95 11.00
N GLY A 227 -9.73 -4.49 12.25
CA GLY A 227 -10.07 -3.11 12.58
C GLY A 227 -8.98 -2.08 12.24
N SER A 228 -7.82 -2.51 11.73
CA SER A 228 -6.82 -1.59 11.17
C SER A 228 -7.15 -1.11 9.77
N PHE A 229 -8.19 -1.67 9.14
CA PHE A 229 -8.60 -1.35 7.79
C PHE A 229 -7.54 -1.66 6.71
N GLY A 230 -6.54 -2.48 7.04
CA GLY A 230 -5.42 -2.80 6.16
C GLY A 230 -4.11 -2.11 6.53
N TYR A 231 -4.14 -1.09 7.39
CA TYR A 231 -2.95 -0.28 7.69
C TYR A 231 -1.91 -1.03 8.51
N HIS A 232 -2.30 -2.04 9.28
CA HIS A 232 -1.39 -2.82 10.11
C HIS A 232 -0.95 -4.10 9.38
N VAL A 233 -0.11 -3.94 8.35
CA VAL A 233 0.37 -5.06 7.52
C VAL A 233 1.38 -5.93 8.28
N SER A 234 1.22 -7.25 8.14
CA SER A 234 2.09 -8.28 8.74
C SER A 234 2.84 -9.11 7.70
N ASN A 235 2.15 -9.53 6.63
CA ASN A 235 2.70 -10.38 5.58
C ASN A 235 2.54 -9.65 4.25
N PHE A 236 3.62 -9.00 3.80
CA PHE A 236 3.60 -8.03 2.70
C PHE A 236 3.31 -8.67 1.33
N PHE A 237 3.64 -9.94 1.15
CA PHE A 237 3.45 -10.69 -0.10
C PHE A 237 2.19 -11.56 -0.10
N ALA A 238 1.41 -11.54 0.98
CA ALA A 238 0.20 -12.36 1.10
C ALA A 238 -1.04 -11.49 0.88
N PRO A 239 -1.93 -11.82 -0.07
CA PRO A 239 -3.26 -11.23 -0.11
C PRO A 239 -4.05 -11.71 1.12
N SER A 240 -4.88 -10.86 1.70
CA SER A 240 -5.60 -11.18 2.93
C SER A 240 -6.53 -12.38 2.75
N SER A 241 -6.25 -13.43 3.50
CA SER A 241 -6.98 -14.70 3.44
C SER A 241 -8.45 -14.60 3.84
N ARG A 242 -8.82 -13.52 4.53
CA ARG A 242 -10.21 -13.25 4.94
C ARG A 242 -11.16 -13.09 3.77
N PHE A 243 -10.66 -12.64 2.62
CA PHE A 243 -11.48 -12.36 1.45
C PHE A 243 -11.48 -13.51 0.44
N GLY A 244 -10.57 -14.48 0.58
CA GLY A 244 -10.44 -15.62 -0.31
C GLY A 244 -8.99 -16.00 -0.53
N THR A 245 -8.74 -16.60 -1.68
CA THR A 245 -7.43 -17.09 -2.09
C THR A 245 -6.70 -16.07 -2.98
N PRO A 246 -5.38 -16.22 -3.21
CA PRO A 246 -4.66 -15.41 -4.19
C PRO A 246 -5.32 -15.46 -5.58
N ASP A 247 -5.81 -16.63 -5.99
CA ASP A 247 -6.44 -16.78 -7.31
C ASP A 247 -7.81 -16.09 -7.40
N ASP A 248 -8.54 -15.94 -6.28
CA ASP A 248 -9.77 -15.15 -6.23
C ASP A 248 -9.49 -13.65 -6.43
N LEU A 249 -8.38 -13.14 -5.89
CA LEU A 249 -7.94 -11.76 -6.13
C LEU A 249 -7.53 -11.57 -7.60
N LYS A 250 -6.78 -12.50 -8.19
CA LYS A 250 -6.45 -12.47 -9.63
C LYS A 250 -7.71 -12.47 -10.48
N ALA A 251 -8.72 -13.27 -10.12
CA ALA A 251 -10.00 -13.31 -10.80
C ALA A 251 -10.73 -11.96 -10.75
N LEU A 252 -10.72 -11.29 -9.60
CA LEU A 252 -11.28 -9.94 -9.44
C LEU A 252 -10.60 -8.94 -10.37
N ILE A 253 -9.26 -8.89 -10.36
CA ILE A 253 -8.49 -7.93 -11.16
C ILE A 253 -8.71 -8.19 -12.66
N ARG A 254 -8.67 -9.46 -13.09
CA ARG A 254 -8.97 -9.85 -14.47
C ARG A 254 -10.36 -9.38 -14.91
N GLU A 255 -11.37 -9.49 -14.05
CA GLU A 255 -12.72 -9.04 -14.39
C GLU A 255 -12.84 -7.51 -14.41
N ALA A 256 -12.17 -6.79 -13.51
CA ALA A 256 -12.07 -5.34 -13.57
C ALA A 256 -11.42 -4.87 -14.89
N HIS A 257 -10.34 -5.52 -15.32
CA HIS A 257 -9.69 -5.28 -16.60
C HIS A 257 -10.62 -5.58 -17.78
N ARG A 258 -11.40 -6.67 -17.76
CA ARG A 258 -12.43 -6.95 -18.78
C ARG A 258 -13.48 -5.84 -18.87
N MET A 259 -13.78 -5.18 -17.77
CA MET A 259 -14.68 -4.02 -17.72
C MET A 259 -13.99 -2.70 -18.10
N GLY A 260 -12.69 -2.72 -18.43
CA GLY A 260 -11.91 -1.54 -18.76
C GLY A 260 -11.68 -0.62 -17.56
N ILE A 261 -11.50 -1.21 -16.36
CA ILE A 261 -11.22 -0.51 -15.11
C ILE A 261 -9.79 -0.87 -14.70
N SER A 262 -8.94 0.15 -14.50
CA SER A 262 -7.62 -0.06 -13.89
C SER A 262 -7.75 -0.33 -12.40
N VAL A 263 -6.90 -1.21 -11.86
CA VAL A 263 -6.92 -1.55 -10.43
C VAL A 263 -5.62 -1.11 -9.78
N VAL A 264 -5.75 -0.26 -8.77
CA VAL A 264 -4.64 0.27 -7.96
C VAL A 264 -4.74 -0.30 -6.56
N MET A 265 -3.61 -0.66 -5.97
CA MET A 265 -3.54 -1.22 -4.63
C MET A 265 -3.02 -0.20 -3.62
N ASP A 266 -3.56 -0.21 -2.41
CA ASP A 266 -2.94 0.42 -1.25
C ASP A 266 -1.67 -0.34 -0.85
N VAL A 267 -0.54 0.35 -0.85
CA VAL A 267 0.74 -0.17 -0.36
C VAL A 267 1.14 0.58 0.91
N VAL A 268 1.15 -0.16 2.01
CA VAL A 268 1.50 0.37 3.33
C VAL A 268 2.99 0.14 3.59
N HIS A 269 3.85 0.90 2.91
CA HIS A 269 5.30 0.80 3.08
C HIS A 269 5.86 1.80 4.10
N ALA A 270 4.98 2.55 4.77
CA ALA A 270 5.38 3.45 5.85
C ALA A 270 5.80 2.71 7.12
N HIS A 271 5.08 1.65 7.46
CA HIS A 271 5.23 0.93 8.71
C HIS A 271 4.77 -0.53 8.59
N PHE A 272 5.03 -1.31 9.62
CA PHE A 272 4.50 -2.66 9.81
C PHE A 272 4.11 -2.89 11.26
N VAL A 273 3.32 -3.93 11.52
CA VAL A 273 2.82 -4.25 12.87
C VAL A 273 3.94 -4.51 13.88
N GLU A 274 3.67 -4.18 15.15
CA GLU A 274 4.52 -4.59 16.28
C GLU A 274 4.46 -6.10 16.57
N ASN A 275 3.52 -6.84 15.96
CA ASN A 275 3.35 -8.27 16.18
C ASN A 275 4.60 -9.04 15.75
N GLU A 276 5.13 -9.87 16.66
CA GLU A 276 6.35 -10.63 16.43
C GLU A 276 6.12 -12.04 15.88
N ASN A 277 4.96 -12.65 16.14
CA ASN A 277 4.72 -14.03 15.73
C ASN A 277 4.39 -14.13 14.24
N GLU A 278 3.55 -13.21 13.77
CA GLU A 278 3.02 -13.17 12.40
C GLU A 278 3.54 -12.00 11.55
N GLY A 279 4.27 -11.06 12.14
CA GLY A 279 4.84 -9.89 11.47
C GLY A 279 6.36 -9.89 11.43
N LEU A 280 6.93 -8.84 10.83
CA LEU A 280 8.38 -8.69 10.66
C LEU A 280 9.13 -8.25 11.92
N ASN A 281 8.42 -7.87 12.98
CA ASN A 281 9.04 -7.28 14.17
C ASN A 281 9.88 -8.33 14.92
N ARG A 282 11.16 -8.00 15.15
CA ARG A 282 12.12 -8.85 15.87
C ARG A 282 12.19 -10.28 15.30
N LEU A 283 12.14 -10.41 13.98
CA LEU A 283 12.14 -11.70 13.29
C LEU A 283 13.35 -12.56 13.65
N ASP A 284 14.53 -11.94 13.78
CA ASP A 284 15.79 -12.55 14.27
C ASP A 284 16.18 -12.08 15.69
N GLY A 285 15.24 -11.43 16.39
CA GLY A 285 15.39 -10.88 17.73
C GLY A 285 15.88 -9.44 17.79
N SER A 286 16.51 -8.92 16.73
CA SER A 286 17.00 -7.54 16.70
C SER A 286 15.83 -6.55 16.55
N ASP A 287 15.98 -5.33 17.07
CA ASP A 287 14.99 -4.26 16.91
C ASP A 287 15.17 -3.43 15.64
N ASP A 288 16.19 -3.77 14.84
CA ASP A 288 16.69 -2.98 13.72
C ASP A 288 16.82 -3.78 12.40
N LEU A 289 16.27 -5.00 12.32
CA LEU A 289 16.34 -5.86 11.12
C LEU A 289 15.71 -5.17 9.91
N TYR A 290 14.38 -5.03 9.93
CA TYR A 290 13.60 -4.31 8.92
C TYR A 290 13.28 -2.87 9.34
N SER A 291 13.32 -2.56 10.64
CA SER A 291 13.02 -1.22 11.17
C SER A 291 14.28 -0.41 11.51
N TYR A 292 14.15 0.90 11.66
CA TYR A 292 15.20 1.66 12.35
C TYR A 292 15.31 1.17 13.81
N GLY A 293 16.46 1.36 14.45
CA GLY A 293 16.62 1.08 15.88
C GLY A 293 15.98 2.14 16.77
N GLY A 294 15.62 1.76 18.01
CA GLY A 294 15.13 2.70 19.03
C GLY A 294 13.86 3.49 18.66
N GLU A 295 13.81 4.76 19.07
CA GLU A 295 12.64 5.63 18.84
C GLU A 295 12.38 5.90 17.35
N ALA A 296 13.42 6.02 16.54
CA ALA A 296 13.28 6.22 15.10
C ALA A 296 12.56 5.04 14.42
N GLY A 297 12.68 3.83 14.99
CA GLY A 297 12.02 2.62 14.54
C GLY A 297 10.56 2.48 14.94
N THR A 298 9.99 3.43 15.68
CA THR A 298 8.66 3.29 16.28
C THR A 298 7.77 4.45 15.87
N HIS A 299 6.52 4.17 15.51
CA HIS A 299 5.50 5.20 15.32
C HIS A 299 4.80 5.49 16.65
N PRO A 300 4.84 6.72 17.18
CA PRO A 300 4.41 7.01 18.56
C PRO A 300 2.91 6.79 18.81
N TYR A 301 2.06 6.91 17.77
CA TYR A 301 0.61 6.82 17.90
C TYR A 301 -0.01 5.59 17.25
N TRP A 302 0.68 4.99 16.28
CA TRP A 302 0.13 3.85 15.52
C TRP A 302 0.49 2.51 16.14
N ARG A 303 1.35 2.49 17.17
CA ARG A 303 1.87 1.26 17.79
C ARG A 303 2.39 0.29 16.73
N SER A 304 3.28 0.83 15.91
CA SER A 304 3.82 0.19 14.70
C SER A 304 5.31 0.48 14.54
N ARG A 305 5.98 -0.32 13.73
CA ARG A 305 7.42 -0.23 13.44
C ARG A 305 7.66 0.48 12.11
N MET A 306 8.67 1.36 12.06
CA MET A 306 9.02 2.15 10.88
C MET A 306 10.19 1.50 10.14
N PHE A 307 10.05 1.26 8.84
CA PHE A 307 11.09 0.65 8.01
C PHE A 307 12.39 1.44 8.00
N ASN A 308 13.53 0.73 8.02
CA ASN A 308 14.84 1.32 7.82
C ASN A 308 15.16 1.43 6.34
N PHE A 309 14.76 2.55 5.73
CA PHE A 309 15.02 2.79 4.31
C PHE A 309 16.50 2.97 3.96
N SER A 310 17.42 3.02 4.93
CA SER A 310 18.86 3.11 4.66
C SER A 310 19.50 1.77 4.32
N ARG A 311 18.86 0.64 4.66
CA ARG A 311 19.36 -0.71 4.36
C ARG A 311 18.94 -1.16 2.97
N ASN A 312 19.89 -1.68 2.19
CA ASN A 312 19.61 -2.13 0.84
C ASN A 312 18.70 -3.37 0.83
N GLU A 313 18.80 -4.25 1.81
CA GLU A 313 17.94 -5.42 1.99
C GLU A 313 16.48 -5.02 2.21
N VAL A 314 16.25 -3.94 2.98
CA VAL A 314 14.91 -3.38 3.21
C VAL A 314 14.37 -2.71 1.94
N ARG A 315 15.20 -1.92 1.24
CA ARG A 315 14.83 -1.36 -0.07
C ARG A 315 14.48 -2.47 -1.05
N ARG A 316 15.29 -3.53 -1.10
CA ARG A 316 15.09 -4.68 -1.96
C ARG A 316 13.79 -5.41 -1.63
N PHE A 317 13.50 -5.64 -0.35
CA PHE A 317 12.24 -6.23 0.12
C PHE A 317 11.03 -5.42 -0.36
N LEU A 318 11.02 -4.11 -0.12
CA LEU A 318 9.89 -3.23 -0.46
C LEU A 318 9.72 -3.05 -1.98
N LEU A 319 10.81 -2.87 -2.73
CA LEU A 319 10.74 -2.78 -4.19
C LEU A 319 10.30 -4.11 -4.81
N SER A 320 10.78 -5.24 -4.26
CA SER A 320 10.34 -6.57 -4.69
C SER A 320 8.87 -6.81 -4.38
N ASN A 321 8.34 -6.19 -3.32
CA ASN A 321 6.92 -6.25 -3.01
C ASN A 321 6.07 -5.56 -4.08
N LEU A 322 6.47 -4.37 -4.52
CA LEU A 322 5.80 -3.66 -5.62
C LEU A 322 5.84 -4.50 -6.91
N ARG A 323 7.02 -5.03 -7.26
CA ARG A 323 7.18 -5.89 -8.44
C ARG A 323 6.30 -7.13 -8.36
N TYR A 324 6.26 -7.80 -7.20
CA TYR A 324 5.41 -8.96 -6.97
C TYR A 324 3.93 -8.65 -7.19
N TRP A 325 3.40 -7.56 -6.63
CA TRP A 325 1.99 -7.20 -6.83
C TRP A 325 1.66 -6.87 -8.30
N MET A 326 2.58 -6.24 -9.03
CA MET A 326 2.39 -5.95 -10.45
C MET A 326 2.54 -7.18 -11.36
N GLU A 327 3.42 -8.12 -11.02
CA GLU A 327 3.67 -9.32 -11.84
C GLU A 327 2.72 -10.48 -11.53
N GLU A 328 2.44 -10.73 -10.26
CA GLU A 328 1.62 -11.89 -9.85
C GLU A 328 0.12 -11.58 -9.94
N PHE A 329 -0.26 -10.32 -9.67
CA PHE A 329 -1.66 -9.89 -9.58
C PHE A 329 -2.06 -8.85 -10.63
N HIS A 330 -1.11 -8.32 -11.40
CA HIS A 330 -1.37 -7.39 -12.50
C HIS A 330 -2.04 -6.08 -12.05
N PHE A 331 -1.75 -5.61 -10.84
CA PHE A 331 -2.11 -4.25 -10.44
C PHE A 331 -1.51 -3.22 -11.42
N ASP A 332 -2.28 -2.15 -11.69
CA ASP A 332 -1.93 -1.09 -12.63
C ASP A 332 -1.14 0.06 -11.97
N GLY A 333 -0.97 0.00 -10.66
CA GLY A 333 -0.27 1.03 -9.90
C GLY A 333 -0.59 0.93 -8.42
N PHE A 334 -0.18 1.95 -7.66
CA PHE A 334 -0.29 1.95 -6.22
C PHE A 334 -0.69 3.30 -5.64
N ARG A 335 -1.40 3.27 -4.50
CA ARG A 335 -1.43 4.37 -3.55
C ARG A 335 -0.49 4.05 -2.40
N PHE A 336 0.50 4.90 -2.19
CA PHE A 336 1.43 4.78 -1.06
C PHE A 336 0.82 5.48 0.15
N ASP A 337 0.52 4.71 1.18
CA ASP A 337 -0.13 5.21 2.40
C ASP A 337 0.89 5.69 3.42
N GLY A 338 0.54 6.75 4.14
CA GLY A 338 1.36 7.32 5.21
C GLY A 338 2.68 7.91 4.72
N VAL A 339 2.75 8.47 3.50
CA VAL A 339 3.98 9.06 2.94
C VAL A 339 4.54 10.15 3.86
N THR A 340 3.69 10.99 4.46
CA THR A 340 4.13 12.00 5.43
C THR A 340 4.84 11.37 6.63
N ALA A 341 4.40 10.19 7.11
CA ALA A 341 5.05 9.49 8.20
C ALA A 341 6.40 8.86 7.79
N MET A 342 6.55 8.51 6.51
CA MET A 342 7.80 8.00 5.93
C MET A 342 8.88 9.08 5.90
N ILE A 343 8.55 10.22 5.30
CA ILE A 343 9.54 11.22 4.88
C ILE A 343 9.98 12.16 6.01
N TYR A 344 9.29 12.15 7.15
CA TYR A 344 9.63 12.95 8.32
C TYR A 344 9.79 12.09 9.58
N PHE A 345 10.88 12.27 10.33
CA PHE A 345 11.08 11.60 11.63
C PHE A 345 10.06 12.03 12.68
N HIS A 346 9.50 13.24 12.58
CA HIS A 346 8.39 13.68 13.44
C HIS A 346 7.02 13.13 12.98
N ARG A 347 6.98 12.37 11.88
CA ARG A 347 5.80 11.67 11.37
C ARG A 347 4.59 12.56 11.05
N GLY A 348 4.85 13.83 10.72
CA GLY A 348 3.79 14.83 10.52
C GLY A 348 3.24 15.49 11.79
N TYR A 349 3.66 15.08 13.00
CA TYR A 349 3.24 15.71 14.27
C TYR A 349 4.04 16.99 14.55
N VAL A 350 3.67 18.05 13.86
CA VAL A 350 4.21 19.41 14.00
C VAL A 350 3.07 20.42 13.99
N ASP A 351 3.33 21.64 14.49
CA ASP A 351 2.28 22.67 14.58
C ASP A 351 1.74 23.10 13.20
N TYR A 352 2.62 23.28 12.20
CA TYR A 352 2.22 23.62 10.83
C TYR A 352 3.37 23.45 9.81
N PHE A 353 3.01 23.26 8.54
CA PHE A 353 3.92 23.28 7.38
C PHE A 353 3.79 24.61 6.59
N GLY A 354 4.36 25.70 7.10
CA GLY A 354 4.13 27.04 6.51
C GLY A 354 5.36 27.73 5.93
N SER A 355 6.50 27.04 5.86
CA SER A 355 7.69 27.54 5.15
C SER A 355 8.40 26.40 4.45
N TYR A 356 9.11 26.67 3.35
CA TYR A 356 9.84 25.61 2.64
C TYR A 356 10.94 24.95 3.47
N GLN A 357 11.45 25.62 4.49
CA GLN A 357 12.40 25.02 5.43
C GLN A 357 11.79 23.86 6.22
N ASN A 358 10.48 23.86 6.46
CA ASN A 358 9.78 22.78 7.16
C ASN A 358 9.80 21.47 6.34
N TYR A 359 9.87 21.56 5.01
CA TYR A 359 9.85 20.41 4.11
C TYR A 359 11.23 19.82 3.82
N PHE A 360 12.29 20.60 4.00
CA PHE A 360 13.68 20.23 3.69
C PHE A 360 14.59 20.40 4.92
N GLY A 361 14.06 20.21 6.12
CA GLY A 361 14.77 20.33 7.39
C GLY A 361 15.57 19.07 7.77
N ASP A 362 16.23 19.11 8.92
CA ASP A 362 17.06 17.99 9.41
C ASP A 362 16.24 16.81 9.94
N LYS A 363 14.90 16.98 10.01
CA LYS A 363 13.95 15.93 10.37
C LYS A 363 13.41 15.17 9.16
N VAL A 364 13.87 15.49 7.95
CA VAL A 364 13.54 14.73 6.75
C VAL A 364 14.33 13.42 6.72
N ASP A 365 13.64 12.32 6.46
CA ASP A 365 14.28 11.06 6.15
C ASP A 365 14.58 10.98 4.65
N CYS A 366 15.79 11.38 4.26
CA CYS A 366 16.24 11.29 2.87
C CYS A 366 16.27 9.86 2.34
N ASN A 367 16.42 8.85 3.20
CA ASN A 367 16.42 7.45 2.74
C ASN A 367 15.02 7.02 2.30
N ALA A 368 13.98 7.45 3.02
CA ALA A 368 12.59 7.26 2.61
C ALA A 368 12.32 7.93 1.25
N LEU A 369 12.80 9.16 1.04
CA LEU A 369 12.65 9.85 -0.25
C LEU A 369 13.37 9.13 -1.39
N ILE A 370 14.60 8.64 -1.16
CA ILE A 370 15.34 7.84 -2.17
C ILE A 370 14.57 6.56 -2.50
N TYR A 371 14.06 5.85 -1.47
CA TYR A 371 13.25 4.66 -1.67
C TYR A 371 12.00 4.96 -2.52
N LEU A 372 11.26 6.04 -2.21
CA LEU A 372 10.08 6.46 -2.97
C LEU A 372 10.41 6.82 -4.43
N SER A 373 11.53 7.50 -4.67
CA SER A 373 12.01 7.79 -6.03
C SER A 373 12.33 6.51 -6.81
N LEU A 374 13.00 5.54 -6.19
CA LEU A 374 13.26 4.23 -6.81
C LEU A 374 11.94 3.46 -7.04
N ALA A 375 11.01 3.51 -6.10
CA ALA A 375 9.72 2.84 -6.22
C ALA A 375 8.91 3.39 -7.40
N ASN A 376 8.83 4.72 -7.54
CA ASN A 376 8.14 5.35 -8.67
C ASN A 376 8.80 5.02 -10.00
N ASP A 377 10.13 5.07 -10.09
CA ASP A 377 10.84 4.67 -11.31
C ASP A 377 10.61 3.21 -11.68
N LEU A 378 10.56 2.30 -10.70
CA LEU A 378 10.26 0.89 -10.91
C LEU A 378 8.85 0.70 -11.47
N VAL A 379 7.84 1.28 -10.81
CA VAL A 379 6.43 1.21 -11.24
C VAL A 379 6.27 1.77 -12.65
N ALA A 380 6.91 2.91 -12.93
CA ALA A 380 6.90 3.53 -14.25
C ALA A 380 7.56 2.66 -15.32
N ALA A 381 8.68 2.00 -15.01
CA ALA A 381 9.38 1.10 -15.92
C ALA A 381 8.58 -0.18 -16.20
N MET A 382 7.82 -0.69 -15.23
CA MET A 382 6.99 -1.89 -15.38
C MET A 382 5.73 -1.65 -16.21
N ARG A 383 5.14 -0.45 -16.13
CA ARG A 383 3.99 -0.04 -16.97
C ARG A 383 4.18 1.36 -17.57
N PRO A 384 5.01 1.50 -18.62
CA PRO A 384 5.31 2.80 -19.22
C PRO A 384 4.07 3.52 -19.74
N GLY A 385 3.83 4.74 -19.25
CA GLY A 385 2.79 5.66 -19.74
C GLY A 385 1.35 5.33 -19.33
N VAL A 386 1.11 4.27 -18.56
CA VAL A 386 -0.23 3.86 -18.13
C VAL A 386 -0.33 3.47 -16.64
N HIS A 387 0.78 3.54 -15.90
CA HIS A 387 0.77 3.32 -14.45
C HIS A 387 0.05 4.45 -13.72
N LEU A 388 -0.33 4.18 -12.47
CA LEU A 388 -0.86 5.19 -11.56
C LEU A 388 -0.19 5.09 -10.18
N SER A 389 0.67 6.04 -9.85
CA SER A 389 1.32 6.15 -8.54
C SER A 389 0.79 7.37 -7.77
N ILE A 390 0.13 7.11 -6.63
CA ILE A 390 -0.56 8.13 -5.83
C ILE A 390 0.10 8.22 -4.45
N ALA A 391 0.43 9.44 -4.02
CA ALA A 391 0.93 9.69 -2.67
C ALA A 391 -0.20 10.12 -1.72
N GLU A 392 -0.40 9.38 -0.64
CA GLU A 392 -1.11 9.88 0.54
C GLU A 392 -0.12 10.70 1.39
N GLU A 393 -0.03 11.99 1.06
CA GLU A 393 0.92 12.91 1.65
C GLU A 393 0.21 14.22 2.01
N VAL A 394 0.03 14.47 3.30
CA VAL A 394 -0.76 15.60 3.81
C VAL A 394 0.04 16.91 3.90
N SER A 395 1.36 16.85 4.09
CA SER A 395 2.17 18.07 4.33
C SER A 395 2.17 19.01 3.13
N GLY A 396 2.18 18.47 1.91
CA GLY A 396 2.33 19.24 0.69
C GLY A 396 3.78 19.49 0.28
N MET A 397 4.63 18.49 0.46
CA MET A 397 6.04 18.59 0.10
C MET A 397 6.24 18.93 -1.39
N PRO A 398 6.98 20.00 -1.73
CA PRO A 398 7.28 20.33 -3.11
C PRO A 398 8.06 19.23 -3.83
N GLY A 399 7.70 19.00 -5.08
CA GLY A 399 8.34 18.02 -5.94
C GLY A 399 7.83 16.58 -5.74
N MET A 400 6.80 16.35 -4.92
CA MET A 400 6.20 15.03 -4.74
C MET A 400 5.75 14.41 -6.07
N THR A 401 5.06 15.20 -6.90
CA THR A 401 4.57 14.78 -8.22
C THR A 401 5.47 15.20 -9.39
N ALA A 402 6.67 15.74 -9.09
CA ALA A 402 7.63 16.07 -10.14
C ALA A 402 8.46 14.83 -10.48
N SER A 403 8.85 14.68 -11.75
CA SER A 403 9.65 13.54 -12.18
C SER A 403 10.98 13.43 -11.42
N THR A 404 11.46 12.20 -11.22
CA THR A 404 12.77 11.94 -10.60
C THR A 404 13.90 12.61 -11.38
N ALA A 405 13.82 12.63 -12.72
CA ALA A 405 14.77 13.32 -13.60
C ALA A 405 14.82 14.85 -13.40
N SER A 406 13.71 15.47 -13.00
CA SER A 406 13.66 16.90 -12.65
C SER A 406 14.15 17.18 -11.23
N GLY A 407 14.51 16.16 -10.46
CA GLY A 407 14.84 16.26 -9.04
C GLY A 407 13.65 16.07 -8.11
N GLY A 408 12.50 15.60 -8.58
CA GLY A 408 11.31 15.28 -7.78
C GLY A 408 11.30 13.85 -7.23
N ILE A 409 10.13 13.40 -6.75
CA ILE A 409 9.93 12.06 -6.17
C ILE A 409 9.29 11.08 -7.16
N GLY A 410 8.57 11.58 -8.17
CA GLY A 410 8.07 10.77 -9.29
C GLY A 410 6.66 10.21 -9.13
N PHE A 411 5.87 10.65 -8.14
CA PHE A 411 4.44 10.29 -8.11
C PHE A 411 3.67 10.95 -9.25
N ASP A 412 2.59 10.32 -9.71
CA ASP A 412 1.70 10.91 -10.71
C ASP A 412 0.74 11.91 -10.04
N TYR A 413 0.20 11.54 -8.89
CA TYR A 413 -0.75 12.34 -8.12
C TYR A 413 -0.44 12.33 -6.63
N ARG A 414 -0.93 13.34 -5.92
CA ARG A 414 -1.10 13.30 -4.46
C ARG A 414 -2.57 13.43 -4.07
N LEU A 415 -2.93 12.98 -2.89
CA LEU A 415 -4.28 13.21 -2.35
C LEU A 415 -4.48 14.66 -1.90
N ALA A 416 -5.62 15.27 -2.24
CA ALA A 416 -6.02 16.60 -1.81
C ALA A 416 -6.70 16.57 -0.42
N MET A 417 -5.95 16.11 0.59
CA MET A 417 -6.49 15.73 1.90
C MET A 417 -7.14 16.87 2.70
N GLY A 418 -6.85 18.14 2.37
CA GLY A 418 -7.48 19.29 3.03
C GLY A 418 -8.92 19.60 2.58
N ILE A 419 -9.35 19.12 1.41
CA ILE A 419 -10.69 19.39 0.88
C ILE A 419 -11.80 18.77 1.75
N PRO A 420 -11.72 17.49 2.13
CA PRO A 420 -12.70 16.88 3.03
C PRO A 420 -12.80 17.58 4.39
N ASP A 421 -11.67 17.96 4.98
CA ASP A 421 -11.64 18.67 6.26
C ASP A 421 -12.34 20.03 6.18
N TYR A 422 -12.15 20.74 5.06
CA TYR A 422 -12.84 21.99 4.81
C TYR A 422 -14.35 21.80 4.76
N TRP A 423 -14.85 20.80 4.03
CA TRP A 423 -16.30 20.53 3.97
C TRP A 423 -16.88 20.17 5.33
N ILE A 424 -16.18 19.35 6.10
CA ILE A 424 -16.57 19.01 7.47
C ILE A 424 -16.67 20.25 8.34
N LYS A 425 -15.62 21.07 8.33
CA LYS A 425 -15.57 22.30 9.12
C LYS A 425 -16.70 23.25 8.74
N LEU A 426 -16.92 23.44 7.44
CA LEU A 426 -17.97 24.30 6.91
C LEU A 426 -19.35 23.82 7.37
N LEU A 427 -19.65 22.52 7.24
CA LEU A 427 -20.94 21.95 7.64
C LEU A 427 -21.17 21.92 9.15
N LYS A 428 -20.09 21.84 9.94
CA LYS A 428 -20.15 21.75 11.40
C LYS A 428 -20.22 23.12 12.07
N GLU A 429 -19.50 24.10 11.54
CA GLU A 429 -19.25 25.38 12.22
C GLU A 429 -19.99 26.57 11.62
N ARG A 430 -20.51 26.45 10.39
CA ARG A 430 -21.15 27.57 9.67
C ARG A 430 -22.56 27.20 9.22
N LYS A 431 -23.48 28.15 9.39
CA LYS A 431 -24.79 28.08 8.73
C LYS A 431 -24.65 28.39 7.25
N ASP A 432 -25.60 27.94 6.44
CA ASP A 432 -25.56 28.12 4.99
C ASP A 432 -25.45 29.58 4.56
N GLU A 433 -26.16 30.48 5.26
CA GLU A 433 -26.13 31.92 4.99
C GLU A 433 -24.77 32.58 5.28
N ASP A 434 -23.90 31.91 6.04
CA ASP A 434 -22.56 32.39 6.41
C ASP A 434 -21.47 31.85 5.48
N TRP A 435 -21.82 31.06 4.45
CA TRP A 435 -20.84 30.49 3.53
C TRP A 435 -20.26 31.57 2.61
N VAL A 436 -18.95 31.77 2.70
CA VAL A 436 -18.23 32.73 1.85
C VAL A 436 -17.75 32.01 0.59
N MET A 437 -18.42 32.24 -0.54
CA MET A 437 -18.12 31.56 -1.81
C MET A 437 -16.68 31.75 -2.29
N ALA A 438 -16.08 32.93 -2.03
CA ALA A 438 -14.69 33.20 -2.37
C ALA A 438 -13.71 32.34 -1.55
N GLU A 439 -14.01 32.14 -0.25
CA GLU A 439 -13.24 31.25 0.61
C GLU A 439 -13.36 29.80 0.12
N LEU A 440 -14.59 29.34 -0.12
CA LEU A 440 -14.88 28.01 -0.63
C LEU A 440 -14.18 27.70 -1.96
N TRP A 441 -14.21 28.64 -2.91
CA TRP A 441 -13.44 28.52 -4.14
C TRP A 441 -11.94 28.46 -3.87
N SER A 442 -11.41 29.38 -3.06
CA SER A 442 -9.98 29.45 -2.79
C SER A 442 -9.44 28.21 -2.11
N THR A 443 -10.15 27.63 -1.13
CA THR A 443 -9.70 26.46 -0.38
C THR A 443 -9.75 25.18 -1.21
N VAL A 444 -10.82 24.96 -1.97
CA VAL A 444 -10.93 23.75 -2.82
C VAL A 444 -9.95 23.80 -4.00
N ASN A 445 -9.55 25.01 -4.43
CA ASN A 445 -8.59 25.24 -5.49
C ASN A 445 -7.16 25.54 -4.98
N ASP A 446 -6.87 25.39 -3.68
CA ASP A 446 -5.57 25.79 -3.11
C ASP A 446 -4.46 24.80 -3.47
N ARG A 447 -3.95 24.91 -4.71
CA ARG A 447 -2.86 24.11 -5.25
C ARG A 447 -2.05 24.87 -6.28
N LEU A 448 -0.83 24.38 -6.52
CA LEU A 448 -0.06 24.77 -7.70
C LEU A 448 -0.64 24.07 -8.93
N ALA A 449 -0.87 24.81 -10.02
CA ALA A 449 -1.46 24.27 -11.25
C ALA A 449 -0.63 23.13 -11.89
N ALA A 450 0.68 23.09 -11.62
CA ALA A 450 1.59 22.06 -12.11
C ALA A 450 1.68 20.82 -11.20
N VAL A 451 0.92 20.76 -10.10
CA VAL A 451 0.89 19.65 -9.14
C VAL A 451 -0.45 18.91 -9.29
N PRO A 452 -0.47 17.77 -10.00
CA PRO A 452 -1.69 16.96 -10.11
C PRO A 452 -2.09 16.41 -8.74
N GLN A 453 -3.40 16.39 -8.48
CA GLN A 453 -3.95 15.83 -7.25
C GLN A 453 -5.21 15.02 -7.51
N ILE A 454 -5.51 14.07 -6.63
CA ILE A 454 -6.81 13.40 -6.55
C ILE A 454 -7.65 14.14 -5.51
N ALA A 455 -8.76 14.73 -5.93
CA ALA A 455 -9.67 15.47 -5.07
C ALA A 455 -10.89 14.65 -4.72
N TYR A 456 -11.23 14.60 -3.44
CA TYR A 456 -12.40 13.88 -2.94
C TYR A 456 -13.11 14.73 -1.89
N ALA A 457 -14.42 14.56 -1.78
CA ALA A 457 -15.25 15.36 -0.88
C ALA A 457 -15.29 14.79 0.54
N GLU A 458 -15.16 13.47 0.64
CA GLU A 458 -15.10 12.71 1.89
C GLU A 458 -14.27 11.43 1.67
N SER A 459 -13.74 10.84 2.74
CA SER A 459 -12.89 9.65 2.68
C SER A 459 -13.26 8.58 3.71
N HIS A 460 -12.62 7.42 3.58
CA HIS A 460 -12.72 6.34 4.57
C HIS A 460 -12.26 6.76 5.97
N ASP A 461 -11.29 7.68 6.12
CA ASP A 461 -10.86 8.19 7.44
C ASP A 461 -12.03 8.83 8.20
N GLN A 462 -12.80 9.66 7.51
CA GLN A 462 -13.96 10.33 8.09
C GLN A 462 -15.09 9.34 8.41
N ALA A 463 -15.18 8.24 7.66
CA ALA A 463 -16.13 7.18 7.95
C ALA A 463 -15.73 6.31 9.17
N LEU A 464 -14.44 6.28 9.54
CA LEU A 464 -13.89 5.34 10.52
C LEU A 464 -13.47 5.98 11.86
N VAL A 465 -12.92 7.20 11.87
CA VAL A 465 -12.32 7.81 13.08
C VAL A 465 -13.38 8.47 13.99
N GLY A 466 -14.59 7.91 14.00
CA GLY A 466 -15.71 8.41 14.81
C GLY A 466 -16.36 9.68 14.27
N ASP A 467 -16.12 9.98 12.99
CA ASP A 467 -16.79 11.07 12.31
C ASP A 467 -18.02 10.60 11.49
N GLN A 468 -18.66 11.52 10.77
CA GLN A 468 -19.89 11.27 10.02
C GLN A 468 -19.69 11.51 8.53
N THR A 469 -20.30 10.65 7.71
CA THR A 469 -20.41 10.89 6.25
C THR A 469 -21.10 12.23 5.98
N LEU A 470 -20.79 12.86 4.84
CA LEU A 470 -21.43 14.11 4.42
C LEU A 470 -22.95 13.98 4.41
N ALA A 471 -23.47 12.84 3.92
CA ALA A 471 -24.90 12.55 3.94
C ALA A 471 -25.47 12.59 5.36
N PHE A 472 -24.81 11.95 6.33
CA PHE A 472 -25.30 11.92 7.70
C PHE A 472 -25.16 13.26 8.42
N ARG A 473 -24.11 14.03 8.12
CA ARG A 473 -23.99 15.42 8.59
C ARG A 473 -25.11 16.32 8.08
N LEU A 474 -25.49 16.14 6.83
CA LEU A 474 -26.48 16.98 6.17
C LEU A 474 -27.93 16.65 6.58
N MET A 475 -28.23 15.37 6.84
CA MET A 475 -29.59 14.88 7.03
C MET A 475 -29.87 14.34 8.45
N GLY A 476 -28.84 13.97 9.20
CA GLY A 476 -28.96 13.40 10.54
C GLY A 476 -29.90 12.20 10.59
N ALA A 477 -30.68 12.12 11.68
CA ALA A 477 -31.61 11.01 11.91
C ALA A 477 -32.77 10.94 10.92
N GLU A 478 -33.09 12.03 10.20
CA GLU A 478 -34.15 12.02 9.18
C GLU A 478 -33.82 11.12 7.99
N MET A 479 -32.54 10.77 7.82
CA MET A 479 -32.14 9.76 6.84
C MET A 479 -32.83 8.40 7.07
N TYR A 480 -33.14 8.05 8.33
CA TYR A 480 -33.78 6.77 8.65
C TYR A 480 -35.29 6.76 8.38
N THR A 481 -35.96 7.92 8.42
CA THR A 481 -37.43 8.01 8.39
C THR A 481 -37.98 8.70 7.14
N ASN A 482 -37.18 9.54 6.46
CA ASN A 482 -37.65 10.46 5.42
C ASN A 482 -36.92 10.28 4.07
N MET A 483 -36.19 9.19 3.87
CA MET A 483 -35.60 8.85 2.55
C MET A 483 -36.61 8.19 1.58
N SER A 484 -37.85 7.96 2.01
CA SER A 484 -38.93 7.49 1.13
C SER A 484 -39.46 8.63 0.26
N VAL A 485 -39.72 8.34 -1.02
CA VAL A 485 -40.36 9.27 -1.96
C VAL A 485 -41.77 9.73 -1.54
N LEU A 486 -42.36 9.09 -0.53
CA LEU A 486 -43.68 9.41 0.02
C LEU A 486 -43.61 10.34 1.26
N CYS A 487 -42.42 10.58 1.80
CA CYS A 487 -42.21 11.31 3.04
C CYS A 487 -41.42 12.60 2.78
N PRO A 488 -42.08 13.73 2.45
CA PRO A 488 -41.35 14.98 2.21
C PRO A 488 -40.65 15.46 3.48
N SER A 489 -39.42 15.96 3.32
CA SER A 489 -38.65 16.61 4.38
C SER A 489 -37.74 17.68 3.76
N THR A 490 -37.84 18.90 4.27
CA THR A 490 -36.96 20.00 3.84
C THR A 490 -35.50 19.75 4.23
N VAL A 491 -35.25 18.98 5.29
CA VAL A 491 -33.91 18.58 5.73
C VAL A 491 -33.31 17.58 4.73
N VAL A 492 -34.07 16.57 4.32
CA VAL A 492 -33.65 15.59 3.31
C VAL A 492 -33.47 16.26 1.93
N ASP A 493 -34.40 17.15 1.53
CA ASP A 493 -34.31 17.89 0.27
C ASP A 493 -33.03 18.74 0.21
N ARG A 494 -32.76 19.51 1.28
CA ARG A 494 -31.51 20.29 1.43
C ARG A 494 -30.30 19.38 1.40
N GLY A 495 -30.30 18.31 2.19
CA GLY A 495 -29.17 17.41 2.32
C GLY A 495 -28.83 16.70 1.02
N MET A 496 -29.83 16.21 0.28
CA MET A 496 -29.62 15.64 -1.05
C MET A 496 -29.09 16.66 -2.06
N ALA A 497 -29.59 17.90 -2.04
CA ALA A 497 -29.11 18.96 -2.92
C ALA A 497 -27.65 19.30 -2.63
N LEU A 498 -27.31 19.60 -1.38
CA LEU A 498 -25.94 19.93 -0.98
C LEU A 498 -24.98 18.75 -1.17
N HIS A 499 -25.39 17.52 -0.91
CA HIS A 499 -24.55 16.34 -1.15
C HIS A 499 -24.19 16.17 -2.64
N LYS A 500 -25.09 16.52 -3.56
CA LYS A 500 -24.79 16.56 -5.00
C LYS A 500 -23.88 17.74 -5.34
N MET A 501 -24.18 18.93 -4.82
CA MET A 501 -23.43 20.15 -5.11
C MET A 501 -21.98 20.10 -4.59
N ILE A 502 -21.76 19.61 -3.37
CA ILE A 502 -20.43 19.44 -2.77
C ILE A 502 -19.58 18.51 -3.63
N ARG A 503 -20.09 17.31 -3.95
CA ARG A 503 -19.35 16.34 -4.79
C ARG A 503 -19.06 16.90 -6.17
N LEU A 504 -20.03 17.56 -6.79
CA LEU A 504 -19.88 18.18 -8.11
C LEU A 504 -18.84 19.32 -8.08
N PHE A 505 -18.88 20.16 -7.06
CA PHE A 505 -17.95 21.27 -6.89
C PHE A 505 -16.52 20.77 -6.66
N THR A 506 -16.34 19.78 -5.78
CA THR A 506 -15.02 19.15 -5.58
C THR A 506 -14.50 18.50 -6.85
N LEU A 507 -15.35 17.81 -7.63
CA LEU A 507 -14.95 17.25 -8.91
C LEU A 507 -14.50 18.33 -9.90
N PHE A 508 -15.25 19.41 -10.07
CA PHE A 508 -14.89 20.42 -11.08
C PHE A 508 -13.72 21.32 -10.67
N VAL A 509 -13.62 21.69 -9.39
CA VAL A 509 -12.64 22.66 -8.91
C VAL A 509 -11.40 21.97 -8.34
N GLY A 510 -11.61 20.93 -7.54
CA GLY A 510 -10.53 20.18 -6.89
C GLY A 510 -9.75 19.28 -7.85
N ALA A 511 -10.43 18.70 -8.86
CA ALA A 511 -9.82 17.76 -9.79
C ALA A 511 -9.37 18.37 -11.14
N GLU A 512 -9.42 19.70 -11.31
CA GLU A 512 -8.94 20.34 -12.54
C GLU A 512 -7.42 20.08 -12.74
N GLY A 513 -7.06 19.40 -13.84
CA GLY A 513 -5.69 18.92 -14.09
C GLY A 513 -5.26 17.71 -13.25
N GLY A 514 -6.20 17.09 -12.54
CA GLY A 514 -5.99 16.02 -11.57
C GLY A 514 -6.92 14.82 -11.79
N GLY A 515 -7.34 14.19 -10.69
CA GLY A 515 -8.32 13.10 -10.62
C GLY A 515 -9.33 13.29 -9.49
N TYR A 516 -10.32 12.40 -9.42
CA TYR A 516 -11.39 12.43 -8.42
C TYR A 516 -11.62 11.06 -7.78
#